data_AF-A0A6N1WZS6-F1
#
_entry.id   AF-A0A6N1WZS6-F1
#
_cell.length_a   1.000
_cell.length_b   1.000
_cell.length_c   1.000
_cell.angle_alpha   90.00
_cell.angle_beta   90.00
_cell.angle_gamma   90.00
#
_symmetry.space_group_name_H-M   'P 1'
#
loop_
_entity.id
_entity.type
_entity.pdbx_description
1 polymer ?
#
loop_
_entity_poly.entity_id
_entity_poly.type
_entity_poly.pdbx_seq_one_letter_code
_entity_poly.pdbx_strand_id
1 'polypeptide(L)'
;MRLLAAPKNPGNCPQAPARRACRSALAGEGIAQLPGWFAEDEVRAERLCVVLQDAQPAPLPNHVLWSRNTRMTARQRVAIDALIEHLAPQRPCGRA
;
A
#
# COMPACT_ATOMS: atom_id res chain seq x y z
N MET A 1 -0.76 -22.31 -14.40
CA MET A 1 -0.20 -21.20 -13.59
C MET A 1 -0.55 -19.90 -14.31
N ARG A 2 -1.69 -19.28 -13.96
CA ARG A 2 -2.26 -18.18 -14.74
C ARG A 2 -1.90 -16.86 -14.05
N LEU A 3 -0.87 -16.19 -14.56
CA LEU A 3 -0.48 -14.86 -14.13
C LEU A 3 -1.60 -13.88 -14.58
N LEU A 4 -2.51 -13.53 -13.69
CA LEU A 4 -3.44 -12.44 -13.93
C LEU A 4 -2.71 -11.14 -13.62
N ALA A 5 -1.97 -10.63 -14.60
CA ALA A 5 -1.52 -9.25 -14.61
C ALA A 5 -2.76 -8.35 -14.72
N ALA A 6 -3.07 -7.62 -13.64
CA ALA A 6 -4.12 -6.62 -13.67
C ALA A 6 -3.78 -5.52 -14.70
N PRO A 7 -4.78 -5.02 -15.46
CA PRO A 7 -4.52 -4.02 -16.50
C PRO A 7 -3.97 -2.72 -15.92
N LYS A 8 -2.98 -2.16 -16.62
CA LYS A 8 -2.21 -0.93 -16.34
C LYS A 8 -3.05 0.37 -16.35
N ASN A 9 -4.39 0.31 -16.28
CA ASN A 9 -5.27 1.50 -16.31
C ASN A 9 -6.41 1.39 -15.28
N PRO A 10 -6.32 2.02 -14.09
CA PRO A 10 -7.33 1.95 -13.04
C PRO A 10 -8.45 2.96 -13.28
N GLY A 11 -9.16 2.83 -14.40
CA GLY A 11 -10.45 3.48 -14.59
C GLY A 11 -11.53 2.72 -13.82
N ASN A 12 -11.90 3.22 -12.63
CA ASN A 12 -13.17 2.97 -11.96
C ASN A 12 -13.67 1.49 -11.88
N CYS A 13 -13.21 0.73 -10.88
CA CYS A 13 -13.90 -0.47 -10.40
C CYS A 13 -14.38 -0.22 -8.95
N PRO A 14 -15.67 -0.42 -8.62
CA PRO A 14 -16.27 0.00 -7.34
C PRO A 14 -15.83 -0.81 -6.11
N GLN A 15 -14.91 -1.78 -6.28
CA GLN A 15 -14.29 -2.56 -5.24
C GLN A 15 -12.77 -2.30 -5.23
N ALA A 16 -12.25 -1.73 -4.14
CA ALA A 16 -10.83 -1.43 -4.01
C ALA A 16 -9.98 -2.70 -4.26
N PRO A 17 -9.11 -2.73 -5.29
CA PRO A 17 -8.48 -3.96 -5.78
C PRO A 17 -7.62 -4.66 -4.71
N ALA A 18 -6.98 -3.88 -3.82
CA ALA A 18 -6.10 -4.40 -2.78
C ALA A 18 -6.82 -5.26 -1.73
N ARG A 19 -8.02 -4.87 -1.29
CA ARG A 19 -8.78 -5.62 -0.26
C ARG A 19 -9.19 -7.01 -0.74
N ARG A 20 -9.65 -7.11 -2.00
CA ARG A 20 -10.05 -8.39 -2.58
C ARG A 20 -8.84 -9.29 -2.78
N ALA A 21 -7.75 -8.75 -3.33
CA ALA A 21 -6.52 -9.52 -3.54
C ALA A 21 -5.94 -10.06 -2.22
N CYS A 22 -5.99 -9.28 -1.14
CA CYS A 22 -5.58 -9.74 0.19
C CYS A 22 -6.45 -10.90 0.72
N ARG A 23 -7.79 -10.81 0.58
CA ARG A 23 -8.68 -11.92 0.97
C ARG A 23 -8.38 -13.20 0.21
N SER A 24 -8.16 -13.13 -1.10
CA SER A 24 -7.79 -14.30 -1.91
C SER A 24 -6.44 -14.89 -1.49
N ALA A 25 -5.44 -14.05 -1.18
CA ALA A 25 -4.16 -14.52 -0.65
C ALA A 25 -4.30 -15.21 0.71
N LEU A 26 -5.10 -14.63 1.61
CA LEU A 26 -5.41 -15.23 2.93
C LEU A 26 -6.18 -16.55 2.80
N ALA A 27 -7.01 -16.69 1.77
CA ALA A 27 -7.71 -17.93 1.44
C ALA A 27 -6.83 -18.97 0.72
N GLY A 28 -5.56 -18.65 0.44
CA GLY A 28 -4.64 -19.54 -0.26
C GLY A 28 -4.91 -19.68 -1.76
N GLU A 29 -5.70 -18.79 -2.36
CA GLU A 29 -6.06 -18.83 -3.79
C GLU A 29 -4.90 -18.37 -4.69
N GLY A 30 -3.81 -17.84 -4.13
CA GLY A 30 -2.61 -17.47 -4.87
C GLY A 30 -1.76 -16.40 -4.20
N ILE A 31 -0.92 -15.75 -5.00
CA ILE A 31 -0.01 -14.68 -4.57
C ILE A 31 -0.62 -13.32 -4.97
N ALA A 32 -0.55 -12.33 -4.09
CA ALA A 32 -1.01 -10.97 -4.34
C ALA A 32 0.14 -9.96 -4.20
N GLN A 33 0.19 -8.99 -5.13
CA GLN A 33 1.06 -7.82 -4.98
C GLN A 33 0.26 -6.71 -4.30
N LEU A 34 0.68 -6.33 -3.09
CA LEU A 34 0.03 -5.34 -2.24
C LEU A 34 1.05 -4.33 -1.72
N PRO A 35 0.66 -3.07 -1.44
CA PRO A 35 1.51 -2.15 -0.70
C PRO A 35 1.89 -2.73 0.67
N GLY A 36 3.14 -2.57 1.10
CA GLY A 36 3.63 -3.17 2.35
C GLY A 36 2.80 -2.78 3.58
N TRP A 37 2.47 -1.49 3.71
CA TRP A 37 1.62 -0.96 4.78
C TRP A 37 0.20 -1.56 4.79
N PHE A 38 -0.28 -2.09 3.67
CA PHE A 38 -1.64 -2.63 3.57
C PHE A 38 -1.73 -4.05 4.15
N ALA A 39 -0.67 -4.84 3.99
CA ALA A 39 -0.61 -6.23 4.44
C ALA A 39 0.23 -6.41 5.72
N GLU A 40 0.75 -5.32 6.28
CA GLU A 40 1.72 -5.35 7.40
C GLU A 40 1.18 -6.12 8.60
N ASP A 41 -0.09 -5.92 8.95
CA ASP A 41 -0.72 -6.61 10.08
C ASP A 41 -0.89 -8.11 9.85
N GLU A 42 -1.21 -8.49 8.61
CA GLU A 42 -1.36 -9.89 8.20
C GLU A 42 0.00 -10.61 8.16
N VAL A 43 1.05 -9.89 7.74
CA VAL A 43 2.43 -10.39 7.73
C VAL A 43 2.97 -10.52 9.16
N ARG A 44 2.74 -9.52 10.02
CA ARG A 44 3.15 -9.53 11.43
C ARG A 44 2.44 -10.62 12.22
N ALA A 45 1.19 -10.93 11.86
CA ALA A 45 0.43 -12.02 12.44
C ALA A 45 0.70 -13.38 11.78
N GLU A 46 1.70 -13.48 10.90
CA GLU A 46 2.12 -14.70 10.21
C GLU A 46 1.01 -15.38 9.36
N ARG A 47 -0.05 -14.64 9.02
CA ARG A 47 -1.12 -15.11 8.11
C ARG A 47 -0.74 -14.95 6.64
N LEU A 48 0.18 -14.04 6.34
CA LEU A 48 0.80 -13.85 5.02
C LEU A 48 2.32 -13.84 5.16
N CYS A 49 3.02 -14.27 4.12
CA CYS A 49 4.48 -14.16 4.04
C CYS A 49 4.90 -13.39 2.79
N VAL A 50 6.02 -12.65 2.89
CA VAL A 50 6.57 -11.91 1.76
C VAL A 50 7.38 -12.86 0.88
N VAL A 51 6.94 -13.01 -0.36
CA VAL A 51 7.60 -13.83 -1.40
C VAL A 51 8.25 -12.94 -2.45
N LEU A 52 9.23 -13.49 -3.20
CA LEU A 52 9.92 -12.79 -4.30
C LEU A 52 10.64 -11.50 -3.87
N GLN A 53 11.36 -11.54 -2.74
CA GLN A 53 12.04 -10.37 -2.17
C GLN A 53 13.03 -9.73 -3.15
N ASP A 54 13.74 -10.55 -3.93
CA ASP A 54 14.71 -10.08 -4.94
C ASP A 54 14.07 -9.39 -6.15
N ALA A 55 12.77 -9.58 -6.37
CA ALA A 55 12.01 -8.98 -7.46
C ALA A 55 11.05 -7.87 -6.98
N GLN A 56 11.26 -7.34 -5.77
CA GLN A 56 10.48 -6.23 -5.25
C GLN A 56 10.66 -4.99 -6.15
N PRO A 57 9.56 -4.34 -6.57
CA PRO A 57 9.66 -3.08 -7.29
C PRO A 57 10.20 -1.98 -6.36
N ALA A 58 10.74 -0.92 -6.95
CA ALA A 58 11.17 0.25 -6.20
C ALA A 58 10.00 0.81 -5.36
N PRO A 59 10.26 1.28 -4.12
CA PRO A 59 9.24 1.88 -3.28
C PRO A 59 8.50 3.01 -4.00
N LEU A 60 7.17 2.97 -3.96
CA LEU A 60 6.33 4.05 -4.49
C LEU A 60 6.17 5.14 -3.43
N PRO A 61 6.44 6.42 -3.76
CA PRO A 61 6.31 7.51 -2.80
C PRO A 61 4.82 7.78 -2.48
N ASN A 62 4.53 7.98 -1.20
CA ASN A 62 3.23 8.47 -0.74
C ASN A 62 3.28 9.99 -0.64
N HIS A 63 2.30 10.68 -1.23
CA HIS A 63 2.24 12.14 -1.25
C HIS A 63 0.99 12.65 -0.55
N VAL A 64 1.16 13.67 0.28
CA VAL A 64 0.05 14.44 0.84
C VAL A 64 -0.29 15.56 -0.13
N LEU A 65 -1.55 15.61 -0.60
CA LEU A 65 -2.01 16.58 -1.58
C LEU A 65 -3.06 17.51 -0.98
N TRP A 66 -3.06 18.77 -1.40
CA TRP A 66 -4.06 19.76 -1.03
C TRP A 66 -4.36 20.71 -2.18
N SER A 67 -5.53 21.37 -2.12
CA SER A 67 -5.92 22.34 -3.14
C SER A 67 -5.00 23.56 -3.12
N ARG A 68 -4.36 23.84 -4.26
CA ARG A 68 -3.46 24.99 -4.44
C ARG A 68 -4.15 26.33 -4.17
N ASN A 69 -5.44 26.43 -4.48
CA ASN A 69 -6.19 27.69 -4.40
C ASN A 69 -6.74 27.97 -3.00
N THR A 70 -6.67 26.98 -2.09
CA THR A 70 -7.07 27.18 -0.70
C THR A 70 -5.85 27.70 0.06
N ARG A 71 -5.95 28.88 0.68
CA ARG A 71 -4.92 29.32 1.65
C ARG A 71 -4.80 28.24 2.72
N MET A 72 -3.62 27.65 2.86
CA MET A 72 -3.39 26.58 3.81
C MET A 72 -3.65 27.09 5.22
N THR A 73 -4.70 26.57 5.85
CA THR A 73 -5.06 26.95 7.21
C THR A 73 -4.04 26.40 8.21
N ALA A 74 -3.92 27.02 9.38
CA ALA A 74 -3.03 26.53 10.44
C ALA A 74 -3.37 25.07 10.83
N ARG A 75 -4.66 24.73 10.91
CA ARG A 75 -5.13 23.36 11.15
C ARG A 75 -4.65 22.37 10.08
N GLN A 76 -4.71 22.78 8.81
CA GLN A 76 -4.23 21.94 7.72
C GLN A 76 -2.72 21.73 7.79
N ARG A 77 -1.95 22.77 8.10
CA ARG A 77 -0.49 22.65 8.29
C ARG A 77 -0.16 21.66 9.41
N VAL A 78 -0.76 21.84 10.59
CA VAL A 78 -0.56 20.94 11.74
C VAL A 78 -0.93 19.49 11.39
N ALA A 79 -2.02 19.27 10.66
CA ALA A 79 -2.41 17.93 10.23
C ALA A 79 -1.40 17.30 9.27
N ILE A 80 -0.85 18.08 8.32
CA ILE A 80 0.18 17.61 7.39
C ILE A 80 1.47 17.28 8.15
N ASP A 81 1.90 18.16 9.06
CA ASP A 81 3.11 17.95 9.86
C ASP A 81 2.99 16.69 10.72
N ALA A 82 1.85 16.48 11.37
CA ALA A 82 1.57 15.27 12.14
C ALA A 82 1.55 14.01 11.26
N LEU A 83 0.98 14.08 10.06
CA LEU A 83 1.00 12.96 9.11
C LEU A 83 2.43 12.61 8.68
N ILE A 84 3.27 13.61 8.40
CA ILE A 84 4.67 13.39 8.02
C ILE A 84 5.44 12.73 9.17
N GLU A 85 5.22 13.16 10.41
CA GLU A 85 5.87 12.59 11.59
C GLU A 85 5.50 11.11 11.78
N HIS A 86 4.22 10.75 11.61
CA HIS A 86 3.73 9.38 11.85
C HIS A 86 3.90 8.44 10.66
N LEU A 87 3.94 8.97 9.44
CA LEU A 87 4.04 8.20 8.19
C LEU A 87 5.43 8.26 7.55
N ALA A 88 6.42 8.79 8.27
CA ALA A 88 7.83 8.78 7.86
C ALA A 88 8.21 7.38 7.37
N PRO A 89 9.04 7.28 6.31
CA PRO A 89 9.18 6.08 5.50
C PRO A 89 9.44 4.84 6.37
N GLN A 90 8.42 3.99 6.45
CA GLN A 90 8.55 2.69 7.10
C GLN A 90 9.61 1.88 6.34
N ARG A 91 10.40 1.11 7.08
CA ARG A 91 11.37 0.17 6.49
C ARG A 91 10.61 -0.74 5.52
N PRO A 92 11.16 -1.06 4.33
CA PRO A 92 10.53 -2.05 3.46
C PRO A 92 10.35 -3.35 4.25
N CYS A 93 9.12 -3.88 4.23
CA CYS A 93 8.80 -5.19 4.80
C CYS A 93 9.56 -6.27 4.02
N GLY A 94 10.72 -6.70 4.53
CA GLY A 94 11.57 -7.68 3.83
C GLY A 94 13.08 -7.60 4.06
N ARG A 95 13.58 -6.87 5.06
CA ARG A 95 14.94 -7.14 5.57
C ARG A 95 14.85 -8.08 6.75
N ALA A 96 15.19 -9.34 6.52
CA ALA A 96 15.75 -10.20 7.56
C ALA A 96 17.05 -9.57 8.09
#